data_AF-A0A382C046-F1
#
_entry.id   AF-A0A382C046-F1
#
_cell.length_a   1.000
_cell.length_b   1.000
_cell.length_c   1.000
_cell.angle_alpha   90.00
_cell.angle_beta   90.00
_cell.angle_gamma   90.00
#
_symmetry.space_group_name_H-M   'P 1'
#
loop_
_entity.id
_entity.type
_entity.pdbx_description
1 polymer ?
#
loop_
_entity_poly.entity_id
_entity_poly.type
_entity_poly.pdbx_seq_one_letter_code
_entity_poly.pdbx_strand_id
1 'polypeptide(L)' 'VKPETLGSTRPQDPLGYERRFWGRGLSVAGVDEVGRGPLAGPVVVAAVILPEGAIVEGADDSKALSPSKRRNLFDEIM' A
#
# COMPACT_ATOMS: atom_id res chain seq x y z
N VAL A 1 30.64 7.44 -9.81
CA VAL A 1 29.57 8.44 -9.62
C VAL A 1 28.26 7.70 -9.76
N LYS A 2 27.44 7.61 -8.70
CA LYS A 2 26.15 6.89 -8.74
C LYS A 2 25.20 7.69 -9.63
N PRO A 3 24.51 7.06 -10.60
CA PRO A 3 23.59 7.78 -11.45
C PRO A 3 22.45 8.34 -10.61
N GLU A 4 22.24 9.63 -10.84
CA GLU A 4 21.19 10.50 -10.35
C GLU A 4 19.83 9.80 -10.19
N THR A 5 19.27 9.93 -8.99
CA THR A 5 17.87 9.70 -8.63
C THR A 5 16.94 10.40 -9.61
N LEU A 6 16.35 9.65 -10.55
CA LEU A 6 15.07 10.03 -11.17
C LEU A 6 14.08 10.29 -10.02
N GLY A 7 13.58 11.52 -9.96
CA GLY A 7 12.76 12.03 -8.86
C GLY A 7 11.70 11.04 -8.43
N SER A 8 11.80 10.55 -7.20
CA SER A 8 10.78 9.68 -6.65
C SER A 8 9.51 10.50 -6.43
N THR A 9 8.46 10.24 -7.21
CA THR A 9 7.08 10.69 -6.97
C THR A 9 6.47 10.06 -5.71
N ARG A 10 7.29 9.67 -4.75
CA ARG A 10 6.86 9.07 -3.49
C ARG A 10 6.33 10.18 -2.59
N PRO A 11 5.14 10.03 -1.99
CA PRO A 11 4.69 10.92 -0.94
C PRO A 11 5.77 10.98 0.14
N GLN A 12 6.16 12.19 0.54
CA GLN A 12 7.09 12.37 1.66
C GLN A 12 6.48 11.90 3.00
N ASP A 13 5.15 11.81 3.06
CA ASP A 13 4.37 11.29 4.18
C ASP A 13 3.36 10.23 3.69
N PRO A 14 3.64 8.93 3.89
CA PRO A 14 2.75 7.84 3.48
C PRO A 14 1.39 7.84 4.19
N LEU A 15 1.30 8.45 5.38
CA LEU A 15 0.09 8.49 6.21
C LEU A 15 -0.58 9.87 6.22
N GLY A 16 -0.19 10.76 5.30
CA GLY A 16 -0.66 12.15 5.31
C GLY A 16 -2.17 12.28 5.13
N TYR A 17 -2.80 11.35 4.40
CA TYR A 17 -4.25 11.33 4.24
C TYR A 17 -4.93 10.87 5.53
N GLU A 18 -4.47 9.75 6.09
CA GLU A 18 -5.00 9.10 7.28
C GLU A 18 -4.98 10.02 8.49
N ARG A 19 -3.84 10.68 8.74
CA ARG A 19 -3.66 11.63 9.87
C ARG A 19 -4.70 12.75 9.88
N ARG A 20 -5.14 13.21 8.69
CA ARG A 20 -6.16 14.26 8.57
C ARG A 20 -7.53 13.84 9.12
N PHE A 21 -7.82 12.54 9.12
CA PHE A 21 -9.12 11.99 9.53
C PHE A 21 -9.06 11.31 10.90
N TRP A 22 -7.94 10.70 11.28
CA TRP A 22 -7.75 10.12 12.61
C TRP A 22 -7.92 11.15 13.73
N GLY A 23 -7.39 12.37 13.58
CA GLY A 23 -7.58 13.46 14.54
C GLY A 23 -9.05 13.90 14.73
N ARG A 24 -9.97 13.37 13.92
CA ARG A 24 -11.42 13.59 14.00
C ARG A 24 -12.20 12.35 14.47
N GLY A 25 -11.49 11.28 14.87
CA GLY A 25 -12.08 9.99 15.24
C GLY A 25 -12.68 9.23 14.07
N LEU A 26 -12.26 9.53 12.83
CA LEU A 26 -12.75 8.88 11.61
C LEU A 26 -11.74 7.86 11.10
N SER A 27 -12.22 6.70 10.65
CA SER A 27 -11.40 5.69 9.98
C SER A 27 -11.20 6.01 8.50
N VAL A 28 -10.05 5.64 7.96
CA VAL A 28 -9.71 5.76 6.53
C VAL A 28 -9.43 4.37 5.98
N ALA A 29 -10.05 4.04 4.85
CA ALA A 29 -9.81 2.80 4.13
C ALA A 29 -8.98 3.10 2.87
N GLY A 30 -7.82 2.45 2.74
CA GLY A 30 -7.07 2.40 1.49
C GLY A 30 -7.70 1.35 0.56
N VAL A 31 -7.85 1.66 -0.72
CA VAL A 31 -8.47 0.77 -1.72
C VAL A 31 -7.55 0.63 -2.94
N ASP A 32 -7.35 -0.59 -3.41
CA ASP A 32 -6.55 -0.86 -4.61
C ASP A 32 -7.11 -2.05 -5.40
N GLU A 33 -6.83 -2.09 -6.71
CA GLU A 33 -7.28 -3.13 -7.62
C GLU A 33 -6.13 -3.89 -8.31
N VAL A 34 -6.39 -5.16 -8.60
CA VAL A 34 -5.53 -6.01 -9.43
C VAL A 34 -6.36 -6.66 -10.53
N GLY A 35 -5.79 -6.79 -11.72
CA GLY A 35 -6.43 -7.48 -12.85
C GLY A 35 -7.09 -6.56 -13.88
N ARG A 36 -6.83 -5.25 -13.86
CA ARG A 36 -7.31 -4.29 -14.88
C ARG A 36 -6.74 -4.53 -16.28
N GLY A 37 -5.52 -5.09 -16.39
CA GLY A 37 -4.77 -5.22 -17.64
C GLY A 37 -4.94 -6.52 -18.44
N PRO A 38 -5.06 -7.70 -17.82
CA PRO A 38 -5.23 -8.97 -18.52
C PRO A 38 -6.48 -9.03 -19.42
N LEU A 39 -6.43 -9.85 -20.48
CA LEU A 39 -7.54 -10.05 -21.43
C LEU A 39 -8.72 -10.85 -20.83
N ALA A 40 -8.44 -11.68 -19.83
CA ALA A 40 -9.42 -12.52 -19.16
C ALA A 40 -9.07 -12.66 -17.68
N GLY A 41 -10.08 -12.99 -16.88
CA GLY A 41 -10.00 -13.05 -15.41
C GLY A 41 -10.73 -11.86 -14.76
N PRO A 42 -11.10 -11.99 -13.47
CA PRO A 42 -11.78 -10.92 -12.76
C PRO A 42 -10.81 -9.78 -12.41
N VAL A 43 -11.37 -8.58 -12.24
CA VAL A 43 -10.74 -7.52 -11.45
C VAL A 43 -11.07 -7.79 -10.00
N VAL A 44 -10.04 -7.80 -9.15
CA VAL A 44 -10.17 -7.97 -7.69
C VAL A 44 -9.83 -6.64 -7.03
N VAL A 45 -10.64 -6.21 -6.08
CA VAL A 45 -10.44 -4.98 -5.30
C VAL A 45 -10.39 -5.35 -3.83
N ALA A 46 -9.49 -4.72 -3.07
CA ALA A 46 -9.41 -4.86 -1.62
C ALA A 46 -9.50 -3.49 -0.95
N ALA A 47 -10.07 -3.46 0.26
CA ALA A 47 -10.10 -2.28 1.12
C ALA A 47 -9.53 -2.64 2.50
N VAL A 48 -8.59 -1.84 3.00
CA VAL A 48 -7.92 -2.07 4.28
C VAL A 48 -8.00 -0.80 5.14
N ILE A 49 -8.44 -0.97 6.38
CA ILE A 49 -8.38 0.07 7.42
C ILE A 49 -7.29 -0.33 8.39
N LEU A 50 -6.19 0.42 8.42
CA LEU A 50 -5.10 0.19 9.37
C LEU A 50 -5.35 0.91 10.70
N PRO A 51 -4.85 0.37 11.83
CA PRO A 51 -4.85 1.09 13.09
C PRO A 51 -4.10 2.42 13.03
N GLU A 52 -4.47 3.30 13.97
CA GLU A 52 -3.69 4.43 14.50
C GLU A 52 -2.17 4.39 14.25
N GLY A 53 -1.64 5.01 13.19
CA GLY A 53 -0.19 5.12 13.00
C GLY A 53 0.54 3.80 12.69
N ALA A 54 -0.20 2.76 12.31
CA ALA A 54 0.39 1.50 11.89
C ALA A 54 1.22 1.68 10.61
N ILE A 55 2.43 1.15 10.62
CA ILE A 55 3.34 1.09 9.47
C ILE A 55 3.65 -0.37 9.22
N VAL A 56 3.32 -0.86 8.02
CA VAL A 56 3.63 -2.23 7.58
C VAL A 56 4.90 -2.16 6.73
N GLU A 57 6.03 -2.53 7.33
CA GLU A 57 7.34 -2.44 6.69
C GLU A 57 7.42 -3.32 5.44
N GLY A 58 7.85 -2.74 4.32
CA GLY A 58 7.97 -3.45 3.04
C GLY A 58 6.66 -3.67 2.28
N ALA A 59 5.54 -3.13 2.75
CA ALA A 59 4.29 -3.06 1.98
C ALA A 59 4.30 -1.94 0.91
N ASP A 60 5.36 -1.12 0.87
CA ASP A 60 5.51 0.08 0.05
C ASP A 60 5.89 -0.17 -1.42
N ASP A 61 6.44 -1.34 -1.77
CA ASP A 61 6.73 -1.72 -3.16
C ASP A 61 6.36 -3.18 -3.47
N SER A 62 5.04 -3.42 -3.59
CA SER A 62 4.48 -4.74 -3.88
C SER A 62 4.94 -5.36 -5.21
N LYS A 63 5.44 -4.54 -6.15
CA LYS A 63 5.89 -4.97 -7.48
C LYS A 63 7.27 -5.61 -7.46
N ALA A 64 8.07 -5.36 -6.41
CA ALA A 64 9.37 -5.98 -6.19
C ALA A 64 9.32 -7.19 -5.22
N LEU A 65 8.15 -7.53 -4.67
CA LEU A 65 8.03 -8.59 -3.67
C LEU A 65 8.00 -9.99 -4.28
N SER A 66 8.78 -10.90 -3.68
CA SER A 66 8.67 -12.32 -3.98
C SER A 66 7.32 -12.89 -3.52
N PRO A 67 6.82 -13.99 -4.14
CA PRO A 67 5.59 -14.64 -3.69
C PRO A 67 5.61 -15.07 -2.22
N SER A 68 6.79 -15.34 -1.65
CA SER A 68 6.92 -15.65 -0.22
C SER A 68 6.72 -14.41 0.65
N LYS A 69 7.38 -13.29 0.30
CA LYS A 69 7.23 -12.04 1.06
C LYS A 69 5.79 -11.53 1.04
N ARG A 70 5.11 -11.65 -0.10
CA ARG A 70 3.71 -11.25 -0.23
C ARG A 70 2.77 -12.07 0.66
N ARG A 71 3.03 -13.37 0.81
CA ARG A 71 2.25 -14.23 1.72
C ARG A 71 2.47 -13.83 3.18
N ASN A 72 3.71 -13.61 3.58
CA ASN A 72 4.00 -13.15 4.95
C ASN A 72 3.34 -11.81 5.27
N LEU A 73 3.39 -10.84 4.34
CA LEU A 73 2.71 -9.56 4.51
C LEU A 73 1.18 -9.71 4.54
N PHE A 74 0.63 -10.64 3.75
CA PHE A 74 -0.80 -10.94 3.82
C PHE A 74 -1.19 -11.43 5.22
N ASP A 75 -0.41 -12.37 5.78
CA ASP A 75 -0.66 -12.89 7.13
C ASP A 75 -0.44 -11.83 8.23
N GLU A 76 0.38 -10.81 7.99
CA GLU A 76 0.57 -9.68 8.92
C GLU A 76 -0.58 -8.66 8.86
N ILE A 77 -1.17 -8.47 7.67
CA ILE A 77 -2.23 -7.49 7.43
C ILE A 77 -3.61 -8.02 7.85
N MET A 78 -3.83 -9.33 7.77
CA MET A 78 -5.13 -10.01 8.01
C MET A 78 -5.29 -10.49 9.46
#